data_AF-A0AAW0DFQ7-F1
#
_entry.id   AF-A0AAW0DFQ7-F1
#
_cell.length_a   1.000
_cell.length_b   1.000
_cell.length_c   1.000
_cell.angle_alpha   90.00
_cell.angle_beta   90.00
_cell.angle_gamma   90.00
#
_symmetry.space_group_name_H-M   'P 1'
#
loop_
_entity.id
_entity.type
_entity.pdbx_description
1 polymer ?
#
loop_
_entity_poly.entity_id
_entity_poly.type
_entity_poly.pdbx_seq_one_letter_code
_entity_poly.pdbx_strand_id
1 'polypeptide(L)'
;MEGDTPSFLGLLPNGLNAPEHPEWGGWGGRYILADASGETGTFGDASDFAVGVNNETFLSKYASVWRWREAFQWDFAARMGWSVDSDADADPDSAQVNHHPVVVVNDTCGFEALQINYSLGESVVIDASASWDPDGDELSFDWFHYREPTIRLEGNIPRVSPNVTFTTLDEGGGLVEAMPNDNLTFHIILTVKDVRSTGMNLTAYRRIILNPTQAA
;
A
#
# COMPACT_ATOMS: atom_id res chain seq x y z
N MET A 1 -21.48 -9.03 3.92
CA MET A 1 -20.39 -9.54 4.79
C MET A 1 -19.89 -10.80 4.12
N GLU A 2 -18.69 -10.74 3.54
CA GLU A 2 -18.11 -11.85 2.77
C GLU A 2 -16.99 -12.48 3.59
N GLY A 3 -17.17 -13.75 3.99
CA GLY A 3 -16.22 -14.45 4.86
C GLY A 3 -14.96 -14.91 4.14
N ASP A 4 -15.09 -15.35 2.89
CA ASP A 4 -14.00 -15.97 2.11
C ASP A 4 -13.32 -15.00 1.14
N THR A 5 -13.87 -13.81 0.94
CA THR A 5 -13.32 -12.81 0.00
C THR A 5 -11.86 -12.42 0.26
N PRO A 6 -11.38 -12.28 1.52
CA PRO A 6 -9.96 -12.04 1.78
C PRO A 6 -9.02 -13.07 1.14
N SER A 7 -9.47 -14.31 0.91
CA SER A 7 -8.69 -15.35 0.23
C SER A 7 -8.36 -15.02 -1.23
N PHE A 8 -9.10 -14.12 -1.86
CA PHE A 8 -8.86 -13.67 -3.24
C PHE A 8 -8.32 -12.24 -3.32
N LEU A 9 -8.63 -11.38 -2.35
CA LEU A 9 -8.19 -9.99 -2.37
C LEU A 9 -6.67 -9.83 -2.42
N GLY A 10 -5.92 -10.76 -1.82
CA GLY A 10 -4.45 -10.78 -1.88
C GLY A 10 -3.88 -11.10 -3.26
N LEU A 11 -4.70 -11.58 -4.20
CA LEU A 11 -4.29 -11.94 -5.56
C LEU A 11 -4.50 -10.79 -6.57
N LEU A 12 -5.21 -9.74 -6.16
CA LEU A 12 -5.50 -8.60 -7.04
C LEU A 12 -4.22 -7.76 -7.23
N PRO A 13 -3.83 -7.45 -8.47
CA PRO A 13 -2.63 -6.67 -8.74
C PRO A 13 -2.93 -5.17 -8.53
N ASN A 14 -2.69 -4.68 -7.31
CA ASN A 14 -2.94 -3.29 -6.92
C ASN A 14 -1.67 -2.54 -6.48
N GLY A 15 -0.50 -3.19 -6.61
CA GLY A 15 0.81 -2.65 -6.23
C GLY A 15 1.16 -2.73 -4.73
N LEU A 16 0.23 -3.18 -3.89
CA LEU A 16 0.44 -3.47 -2.46
C LEU A 16 0.67 -4.95 -2.23
N ASN A 17 -0.17 -5.77 -2.88
CA ASN A 17 -0.20 -7.22 -2.74
C ASN A 17 1.01 -7.87 -3.38
N ALA A 18 1.54 -8.90 -2.72
CA ALA A 18 2.54 -9.80 -3.26
C ALA A 18 2.14 -11.23 -2.85
N PRO A 19 1.42 -11.98 -3.70
CA PRO A 19 0.88 -13.30 -3.35
C PRO A 19 1.95 -14.30 -2.89
N GLU A 20 3.15 -14.20 -3.46
CA GLU A 20 4.31 -15.04 -3.13
C GLU A 20 4.99 -14.62 -1.82
N HIS A 21 4.55 -13.51 -1.21
CA HIS A 21 5.05 -12.99 0.07
C HIS A 21 3.90 -12.73 1.05
N PRO A 22 3.27 -13.79 1.61
CA PRO A 22 2.17 -13.64 2.58
C PRO A 22 2.55 -12.79 3.81
N GLU A 23 3.83 -12.75 4.15
CA GLU A 23 4.40 -12.01 5.27
C GLU A 23 4.49 -10.50 5.04
N TRP A 24 4.32 -10.04 3.81
CA TRP A 24 4.35 -8.61 3.46
C TRP A 24 3.02 -7.89 3.71
N GLY A 25 1.93 -8.65 3.77
CA GLY A 25 0.59 -8.14 3.99
C GLY A 25 -0.02 -7.45 2.77
N GLY A 26 -1.34 -7.34 2.75
CA GLY A 26 -2.08 -6.68 1.68
C GLY A 26 -3.58 -6.75 1.93
N TRP A 27 -4.39 -6.58 0.89
CA TRP A 27 -5.86 -6.62 1.04
C TRP A 27 -6.38 -7.97 1.56
N GLY A 28 -5.64 -9.06 1.30
CA GLY A 28 -5.96 -10.40 1.81
C GLY A 28 -5.54 -10.64 3.27
N GLY A 29 -4.89 -9.67 3.93
CA GLY A 29 -4.30 -9.86 5.25
C GLY A 29 -2.80 -10.08 5.20
N ARG A 30 -2.21 -10.38 6.36
CA ARG A 30 -0.79 -10.69 6.51
C ARG A 30 -0.62 -11.97 7.32
N TYR A 31 0.29 -12.82 6.88
CA TYR A 31 0.50 -14.14 7.46
C TYR A 31 1.97 -14.43 7.63
N ILE A 32 2.34 -15.02 8.75
CA ILE A 32 3.72 -15.44 9.03
C ILE A 32 3.77 -16.95 9.14
N LEU A 33 4.92 -17.55 8.85
CA LEU A 33 5.11 -18.98 9.05
C LEU A 33 4.80 -19.36 10.50
N ALA A 34 3.93 -20.37 10.67
CA ALA A 34 3.60 -20.93 11.96
C ALA A 34 4.81 -21.66 12.60
N ASP A 35 5.72 -22.13 11.74
CA ASP A 35 7.01 -22.69 12.11
C ASP A 35 8.12 -21.95 11.37
N ALA A 36 9.05 -21.36 12.13
CA ALA A 36 10.18 -20.61 11.61
C ALA A 36 11.12 -21.43 10.72
N SER A 37 11.09 -22.76 10.80
CA SER A 37 11.86 -23.63 9.90
C SER A 37 11.37 -23.60 8.46
N GLY A 38 10.10 -23.27 8.23
CA GLY A 38 9.45 -23.31 6.91
C GLY A 38 9.07 -24.72 6.43
N GLU A 39 9.47 -25.79 7.13
CA GLU A 39 9.31 -27.19 6.70
C GLU A 39 7.84 -27.59 6.49
N THR A 40 6.93 -27.02 7.28
CA THR A 40 5.50 -27.32 7.19
C THR A 40 4.76 -26.51 6.13
N GLY A 41 5.37 -25.42 5.62
CA GLY A 41 4.71 -24.46 4.73
C GLY A 41 3.41 -23.87 5.30
N THR A 42 3.18 -23.97 6.60
CA THR A 42 1.92 -23.55 7.23
C THR A 42 2.04 -22.10 7.68
N PHE A 43 1.07 -21.28 7.30
CA PHE A 43 1.00 -19.86 7.66
C PHE A 43 -0.10 -19.63 8.70
N GLY A 44 0.18 -18.75 9.66
CA GLY A 44 -0.76 -18.30 10.67
C GLY A 44 -0.99 -16.80 10.59
N ASP A 45 -2.10 -16.35 11.17
CA ASP A 45 -2.48 -14.93 11.22
C ASP A 45 -1.38 -14.07 11.85
N ALA A 46 -1.06 -12.93 11.23
CA ALA A 46 -0.17 -11.92 11.78
C ALA A 46 -0.96 -10.68 12.22
N SER A 47 -0.47 -9.96 13.24
CA SER A 47 -1.12 -8.75 13.76
C SER A 47 -0.53 -7.49 13.17
N ASP A 48 -1.39 -6.56 12.76
CA ASP A 48 -0.98 -5.25 12.25
C ASP A 48 -1.41 -4.12 13.16
N PHE A 49 -0.59 -3.08 13.17
CA PHE A 49 -0.90 -1.81 13.76
C PHE A 49 -1.69 -0.96 12.76
N ALA A 50 -2.87 -0.52 13.16
CA ALA A 50 -3.70 0.38 12.36
C ALA A 50 -4.42 1.39 13.25
N VAL A 51 -4.76 2.55 12.68
CA VAL A 51 -5.58 3.55 13.33
C VAL A 51 -7.01 3.41 12.82
N GLY A 52 -7.97 3.26 13.72
CA GLY A 52 -9.38 3.19 13.38
C GLY A 52 -9.96 4.58 13.06
N VAL A 53 -11.14 4.58 12.43
CA VAL A 53 -11.90 5.82 12.15
C VAL A 53 -12.29 6.59 13.41
N ASN A 54 -12.34 5.91 14.55
CA ASN A 54 -12.55 6.50 15.88
C ASN A 54 -11.26 7.12 16.47
N ASN A 55 -10.18 7.17 15.70
CA ASN A 55 -8.87 7.68 16.09
C ASN A 55 -8.14 6.85 17.17
N GLU A 56 -8.65 5.66 17.49
CA GLU A 56 -7.98 4.71 18.37
C GLU A 56 -6.96 3.85 17.59
N THR A 57 -5.93 3.39 18.30
CA THR A 57 -4.89 2.54 17.73
C THR A 57 -5.15 1.07 18.07
N PHE A 58 -5.01 0.20 17.10
CA PHE A 58 -5.21 -1.23 17.24
C PHE A 58 -3.94 -1.97 16.83
N LEU A 59 -3.56 -3.00 17.58
CA LEU A 59 -2.62 -4.03 17.13
C LEU A 59 -3.39 -5.36 17.15
N SER A 60 -3.78 -5.86 15.98
CA SER A 60 -4.59 -7.08 15.91
C SER A 60 -4.48 -7.80 14.58
N LYS A 61 -4.79 -9.09 14.57
CA LYS A 61 -4.88 -9.87 13.34
C LYS A 61 -5.93 -9.38 12.35
N TYR A 62 -7.05 -8.85 12.86
CA TYR A 62 -8.11 -8.31 12.02
C TYR A 62 -7.69 -7.02 11.30
N ALA A 63 -6.81 -6.24 11.92
CA ALA A 63 -6.28 -5.00 11.35
C ALA A 63 -5.47 -5.22 10.08
N SER A 64 -4.90 -6.42 9.89
CA SER A 64 -4.20 -6.77 8.66
C SER A 64 -5.10 -6.74 7.42
N VAL A 65 -6.43 -6.86 7.60
CA VAL A 65 -7.43 -6.79 6.52
C VAL A 65 -8.21 -5.49 6.58
N TRP A 66 -8.83 -5.15 7.73
CA TRP A 66 -9.80 -4.04 7.75
C TRP A 66 -9.19 -2.67 7.47
N ARG A 67 -7.88 -2.49 7.68
CA ARG A 67 -7.19 -1.23 7.37
C ARG A 67 -7.30 -0.84 5.89
N TRP A 68 -7.54 -1.83 5.01
CA TRP A 68 -7.69 -1.64 3.56
C TRP A 68 -9.14 -1.57 3.09
N ARG A 69 -10.10 -1.64 4.03
CA ARG A 69 -11.52 -1.88 3.71
C ARG A 69 -12.14 -0.84 2.81
N GLU A 70 -11.82 0.42 3.04
CA GLU A 70 -12.31 1.49 2.18
C GLU A 70 -11.91 1.25 0.72
N ALA A 71 -10.62 1.00 0.47
CA ALA A 71 -10.09 0.82 -0.88
C ALA A 71 -10.73 -0.37 -1.61
N PHE A 72 -10.81 -1.55 -0.98
CA PHE A 72 -11.40 -2.72 -1.66
C PHE A 72 -12.93 -2.65 -1.78
N GLN A 73 -13.62 -1.91 -0.92
CA GLN A 73 -15.07 -1.68 -1.06
C GLN A 73 -15.36 -0.71 -2.21
N TRP A 74 -14.54 0.34 -2.37
CA TRP A 74 -14.67 1.26 -3.50
C TRP A 74 -14.26 0.62 -4.82
N ASP A 75 -13.20 -0.20 -4.85
CA ASP A 75 -12.84 -1.01 -6.03
C ASP A 75 -14.01 -1.88 -6.46
N PHE A 76 -14.65 -2.60 -5.53
CA PHE A 76 -15.80 -3.42 -5.86
C PHE A 76 -16.99 -2.59 -6.36
N ALA A 77 -17.30 -1.47 -5.70
CA ALA A 77 -18.39 -0.59 -6.12
C ALA A 77 -18.18 -0.02 -7.54
N ALA A 78 -16.96 0.41 -7.87
CA ALA A 78 -16.64 0.90 -9.22
C ALA A 78 -16.75 -0.21 -10.27
N ARG A 79 -16.24 -1.42 -9.97
CA ARG A 79 -16.37 -2.58 -10.87
C ARG A 79 -17.81 -3.00 -11.09
N MET A 80 -18.67 -2.87 -10.08
CA MET A 80 -20.11 -3.07 -10.26
C MET A 80 -20.71 -2.01 -11.18
N GLY A 81 -20.25 -0.75 -11.08
CA GLY A 81 -20.58 0.31 -12.03
C GLY A 81 -20.20 -0.04 -13.47
N TRP A 82 -18.96 -0.51 -13.69
CA TRP A 82 -18.50 -0.94 -15.02
C TRP A 82 -19.38 -2.03 -15.63
N SER A 83 -19.98 -2.90 -14.80
CA SER A 83 -20.80 -4.01 -15.29
C SER A 83 -22.19 -3.61 -15.78
N VAL A 84 -22.68 -2.42 -15.42
CA VAL A 84 -24.04 -1.96 -15.73
C VAL A 84 -24.07 -0.78 -16.68
N ASP A 85 -22.92 -0.13 -16.89
CA ASP A 85 -22.77 0.97 -17.83
C ASP A 85 -22.36 0.41 -19.20
N SER A 86 -23.26 0.50 -20.18
CA SER A 86 -23.02 0.02 -21.55
C SER A 86 -21.98 0.85 -22.30
N ASP A 87 -21.66 2.04 -21.80
CA ASP A 87 -20.72 2.98 -22.41
C ASP A 87 -19.39 3.07 -21.63
N ALA A 88 -19.18 2.28 -20.56
CA ALA A 88 -17.95 2.27 -19.76
C ALA A 88 -16.68 2.04 -20.59
N ASP A 89 -16.77 1.28 -21.68
CA ASP A 89 -15.66 1.04 -22.62
C ASP A 89 -15.64 2.02 -23.81
N ALA A 90 -16.69 2.80 -24.02
CA ALA A 90 -16.94 3.55 -25.26
C ALA A 90 -16.51 5.02 -25.19
N ASP A 91 -16.50 5.62 -24.00
CA ASP A 91 -16.08 7.01 -23.79
C ASP A 91 -15.39 7.18 -22.43
N PRO A 92 -14.05 7.33 -22.37
CA PRO A 92 -13.34 7.60 -21.12
C PRO A 92 -13.69 8.96 -20.50
N ASP A 93 -14.29 9.88 -21.26
CA ASP A 93 -14.82 11.14 -20.74
C ASP A 93 -16.28 11.02 -20.26
N SER A 94 -16.90 9.84 -20.40
CA SER A 94 -18.21 9.58 -19.79
C SER A 94 -18.04 9.45 -18.28
N ALA A 95 -18.22 10.58 -17.60
CA ALA A 95 -18.05 10.79 -16.17
C ALA A 95 -18.94 9.93 -15.23
N GLN A 96 -19.49 8.81 -15.71
CA GLN A 96 -20.37 7.93 -14.95
C GLN A 96 -19.58 6.93 -14.09
N VAL A 97 -18.46 6.38 -14.56
CA VAL A 97 -17.70 5.37 -13.79
C VAL A 97 -16.24 5.77 -13.61
N ASN A 98 -15.68 5.40 -12.46
CA ASN A 98 -14.32 5.78 -12.04
C ASN A 98 -13.33 4.65 -12.34
N HIS A 99 -12.08 4.99 -12.65
CA HIS A 99 -10.98 4.08 -12.88
C HIS A 99 -9.84 4.31 -11.90
N HIS A 100 -9.04 3.26 -11.67
CA HIS A 100 -7.96 3.36 -10.70
C HIS A 100 -6.83 4.24 -11.25
N PRO A 101 -6.19 5.07 -10.40
CA PRO A 101 -5.03 5.82 -10.82
C PRO A 101 -3.86 4.88 -11.16
N VAL A 102 -3.00 5.32 -12.07
CA VAL A 102 -1.80 4.59 -12.50
C VAL A 102 -0.58 5.14 -11.77
N VAL A 103 0.01 4.31 -10.91
CA VAL A 103 1.16 4.68 -10.08
C VAL A 103 2.47 4.44 -10.81
N VAL A 104 3.27 5.48 -10.95
CA VAL A 104 4.62 5.46 -11.51
C VAL A 104 5.57 5.92 -10.43
N VAL A 105 6.63 5.17 -10.15
CA VAL A 105 7.66 5.56 -9.16
C VAL A 105 9.05 5.42 -9.74
N ASN A 106 9.87 6.48 -9.68
CA ASN A 106 11.23 6.51 -10.26
C ASN A 106 11.26 5.95 -11.70
N ASP A 107 10.36 6.47 -12.55
CA ASP A 107 10.16 6.04 -13.95
C ASP A 107 9.74 4.57 -14.16
N THR A 108 9.41 3.85 -13.09
CA THR A 108 8.92 2.46 -13.17
C THR A 108 7.41 2.39 -12.97
N CYS A 109 6.73 1.78 -13.94
CA CYS A 109 5.29 1.52 -13.92
C CYS A 109 5.04 0.01 -13.71
N GLY A 110 4.09 -0.34 -12.85
CA GLY A 110 3.68 -1.73 -12.60
C GLY A 110 3.32 -2.00 -11.15
N PHE A 111 2.99 -3.26 -10.86
CA PHE A 111 2.53 -3.69 -9.53
C PHE A 111 3.63 -4.31 -8.66
N GLU A 112 4.77 -4.66 -9.25
CA GLU A 112 5.88 -5.27 -8.52
C GLU A 112 6.50 -4.30 -7.51
N ALA A 113 6.95 -4.83 -6.38
CA ALA A 113 7.62 -4.04 -5.36
C ALA A 113 8.94 -3.44 -5.90
N LEU A 114 9.12 -2.14 -5.73
CA LEU A 114 10.34 -1.43 -6.12
C LEU A 114 11.42 -1.65 -5.06
N GLN A 115 12.54 -2.27 -5.44
CA GLN A 115 13.68 -2.50 -4.54
C GLN A 115 14.68 -1.36 -4.68
N ILE A 116 15.05 -0.70 -3.58
CA ILE A 116 16.05 0.36 -3.56
C ILE A 116 17.08 0.05 -2.47
N ASN A 117 18.36 0.17 -2.79
CA ASN A 117 19.42 0.04 -1.78
C ASN A 117 19.73 1.41 -1.17
N TYR A 118 20.06 1.43 0.12
CA TYR A 118 20.47 2.66 0.82
C TYR A 118 21.66 2.39 1.75
N SER A 119 22.44 3.42 2.07
CA SER A 119 23.45 3.38 3.13
C SER A 119 22.92 4.11 4.36
N LEU A 120 23.19 3.59 5.55
CA LEU A 120 22.75 4.25 6.79
C LEU A 120 23.29 5.69 6.87
N GLY A 121 22.40 6.64 7.11
CA GLY A 121 22.71 8.08 7.15
C GLY A 121 22.54 8.79 5.80
N GLU A 122 22.22 8.07 4.73
CA GLU A 122 21.83 8.64 3.44
C GLU A 122 20.32 8.56 3.26
N SER A 123 19.75 9.61 2.66
CA SER A 123 18.36 9.61 2.24
C SER A 123 18.19 9.02 0.85
N VAL A 124 16.97 8.56 0.56
CA VAL A 124 16.54 8.10 -0.75
C VAL A 124 15.44 9.03 -1.25
N VAL A 125 15.62 9.58 -2.44
CA VAL A 125 14.56 10.33 -3.13
C VAL A 125 13.65 9.33 -3.87
N ILE A 126 12.35 9.45 -3.63
CA ILE A 126 11.32 8.62 -4.24
C ILE A 126 10.34 9.57 -4.93
N ASP A 127 10.22 9.43 -6.26
CA ASP A 127 9.46 10.31 -7.14
C ASP A 127 8.27 9.57 -7.73
N ALA A 128 7.06 9.96 -7.35
CA ALA A 128 5.80 9.47 -7.89
C ALA A 128 5.07 10.52 -8.75
N SER A 129 5.69 11.64 -9.08
CA SER A 129 5.08 12.78 -9.79
C SER A 129 4.61 12.45 -11.21
N ALA A 130 5.14 11.38 -11.81
CA ALA A 130 4.70 10.86 -13.11
C ALA A 130 3.45 9.97 -13.04
N SER A 131 2.88 9.76 -11.85
CA SER A 131 1.59 9.06 -11.68
C SER A 131 0.46 9.89 -12.30
N TRP A 132 -0.56 9.22 -12.81
CA TRP A 132 -1.67 9.88 -13.51
C TRP A 132 -2.98 9.13 -13.32
N ASP A 133 -4.08 9.84 -13.52
CA ASP A 133 -5.42 9.27 -13.49
C ASP A 133 -6.00 9.18 -14.91
N PRO A 134 -6.52 8.03 -15.34
CA PRO A 134 -7.10 7.87 -16.68
C PRO A 134 -8.37 8.67 -16.93
N ASP A 135 -9.09 9.06 -15.88
CA ASP A 135 -10.28 9.88 -15.97
C ASP A 135 -9.95 11.39 -15.80
N GLY A 136 -8.67 11.72 -15.64
CA GLY A 136 -8.17 13.08 -15.48
C GLY A 136 -8.41 13.67 -14.09
N ASP A 137 -8.73 12.84 -13.09
CA ASP A 137 -8.91 13.28 -11.71
C ASP A 137 -7.58 13.71 -11.05
N GLU A 138 -7.66 14.62 -10.08
CA GLU A 138 -6.49 15.00 -9.28
C GLU A 138 -6.05 13.83 -8.40
N LEU A 139 -4.74 13.74 -8.13
CA LEU A 139 -4.16 12.69 -7.31
C LEU A 139 -3.75 13.20 -5.93
N SER A 140 -3.97 12.36 -4.92
CA SER A 140 -3.42 12.53 -3.57
C SER A 140 -2.43 11.41 -3.25
N PHE A 141 -1.34 11.76 -2.56
CA PHE A 141 -0.23 10.87 -2.24
C PHE A 141 -0.07 10.76 -0.72
N ASP A 142 -0.05 9.53 -0.21
CA ASP A 142 0.26 9.22 1.19
C ASP A 142 1.40 8.21 1.27
N TRP A 143 2.40 8.53 2.09
CA TRP A 143 3.59 7.72 2.27
C TRP A 143 3.65 7.26 3.72
N PHE A 144 3.72 5.95 3.94
CA PHE A 144 3.95 5.45 5.28
C PHE A 144 4.86 4.22 5.31
N HIS A 145 5.54 4.05 6.43
CA HIS A 145 6.34 2.87 6.71
C HIS A 145 5.45 1.76 7.28
N TYR A 146 5.28 0.69 6.52
CA TYR A 146 4.64 -0.55 6.94
C TYR A 146 5.66 -1.38 7.71
N ARG A 147 5.59 -1.32 9.04
CA ARG A 147 6.65 -1.80 9.94
C ARG A 147 6.60 -3.30 10.15
N GLU A 148 5.39 -3.84 10.22
CA GLU A 148 5.09 -5.19 10.67
C GLU A 148 5.66 -6.32 9.82
N PRO A 149 5.92 -6.13 8.49
CA PRO A 149 6.66 -7.10 7.69
C PRO A 149 8.10 -7.36 8.17
N THR A 150 8.79 -6.36 8.73
CA THR A 150 10.23 -6.48 9.09
C THR A 150 10.53 -6.23 10.55
N ILE A 151 9.61 -5.63 11.30
CA ILE A 151 9.81 -5.22 12.69
C ILE A 151 8.67 -5.75 13.56
N ARG A 152 9.03 -6.40 14.65
CA ARG A 152 8.08 -6.79 15.70
C ARG A 152 7.73 -5.57 16.55
N LEU A 153 6.45 -5.19 16.53
CA LEU A 153 5.93 -4.07 17.32
C LEU A 153 5.45 -4.53 18.70
N GLU A 154 5.92 -3.87 19.76
CA GLU A 154 5.54 -4.16 21.14
C GLU A 154 5.52 -2.91 22.01
N GLY A 155 4.81 -2.99 23.14
CA GLY A 155 4.78 -1.94 24.14
C GLY A 155 4.08 -0.68 23.64
N ASN A 156 4.70 0.48 23.89
CA ASN A 156 4.16 1.76 23.46
C ASN A 156 4.50 2.02 21.98
N ILE A 157 3.57 1.67 21.08
CA ILE A 157 3.78 1.77 19.64
C ILE A 157 3.41 3.19 19.17
N PRO A 158 4.36 3.98 18.66
CA PRO A 158 4.05 5.31 18.12
C PRO A 158 3.20 5.19 16.85
N ARG A 159 2.32 6.17 16.64
CA ARG A 159 1.42 6.23 15.47
C ARG A 159 2.18 6.37 14.16
N VAL A 160 3.14 7.28 14.12
CA VAL A 160 4.07 7.45 12.99
C VAL A 160 5.32 6.64 13.29
N SER A 161 5.86 5.95 12.28
CA SER A 161 7.09 5.19 12.47
C SER A 161 8.24 6.13 12.82
N PRO A 162 9.04 5.82 13.86
CA PRO A 162 10.28 6.53 14.14
C PRO A 162 11.45 5.99 13.30
N ASN A 163 11.26 4.89 12.55
CA ASN A 163 12.36 4.21 11.84
C ASN A 163 12.63 4.77 10.44
N VAL A 164 11.66 5.48 9.85
CA VAL A 164 11.81 6.16 8.56
C VAL A 164 11.18 7.54 8.68
N THR A 165 11.95 8.56 8.34
CA THR A 165 11.48 9.95 8.28
C THR A 165 11.20 10.32 6.84
N PHE A 166 10.02 10.88 6.55
CA PHE A 166 9.66 11.38 5.23
C PHE A 166 9.69 12.91 5.22
N THR A 167 10.31 13.48 4.20
CA THR A 167 10.31 14.92 3.92
C THR A 167 9.75 15.13 2.52
N THR A 168 8.59 15.79 2.42
CA THR A 168 7.98 16.15 1.13
C THR A 168 8.82 17.23 0.44
N LEU A 169 9.07 17.04 -0.86
CA LEU A 169 9.92 17.91 -1.68
C LEU A 169 9.13 18.71 -2.73
N ASP A 170 7.85 18.40 -2.95
CA ASP A 170 6.96 19.09 -3.88
C ASP A 170 5.63 19.51 -3.21
N GLU A 171 4.88 20.41 -3.84
CA GLU A 171 3.57 20.84 -3.30
C GLU A 171 2.50 19.73 -3.34
N GLY A 172 2.62 18.79 -4.29
CA GLY A 172 1.67 17.70 -4.50
C GLY A 172 1.87 16.50 -3.58
N GLY A 173 3.00 16.39 -2.90
CA GLY A 173 3.33 15.22 -2.07
C GLY A 173 3.79 14.00 -2.85
N GLY A 174 3.93 14.09 -4.17
CA GLY A 174 4.36 13.00 -5.03
C GLY A 174 5.87 12.74 -4.97
N LEU A 175 6.67 13.71 -4.51
CA LEU A 175 8.12 13.60 -4.40
C LEU A 175 8.54 13.69 -2.94
N VAL A 176 9.18 12.63 -2.43
CA VAL A 176 9.62 12.58 -1.03
C VAL A 176 11.08 12.17 -0.90
N GLU A 177 11.72 12.72 0.11
CA GLU A 177 12.96 12.19 0.66
C GLU A 177 12.62 11.25 1.82
N ALA A 178 13.00 9.97 1.72
CA ALA A 178 12.89 8.99 2.79
C ALA A 178 14.26 8.78 3.44
N MET A 179 14.37 9.08 4.74
CA MET A 179 15.57 8.85 5.56
C MET A 179 15.35 7.66 6.49
N PRO A 180 16.00 6.51 6.24
CA PRO A 180 15.97 5.39 7.16
C PRO A 180 16.87 5.65 8.37
N ASN A 181 16.33 5.44 9.57
CA ASN A 181 17.02 5.77 10.84
C ASN A 181 17.75 4.56 11.46
N ASP A 182 17.56 3.36 10.92
CA ASP A 182 18.27 2.13 11.32
C ASP A 182 18.78 1.39 10.07
N ASN A 183 19.66 0.39 10.25
CA ASN A 183 20.23 -0.42 9.16
C ASN A 183 19.44 -1.74 8.95
N LEU A 184 18.18 -1.62 8.56
CA LEU A 184 17.23 -2.73 8.41
C LEU A 184 16.50 -2.63 7.07
N THR A 185 15.84 -3.71 6.65
CA THR A 185 14.91 -3.63 5.51
C THR A 185 13.63 -2.91 5.94
N PHE A 186 13.18 -1.96 5.13
CA PHE A 186 11.95 -1.20 5.37
C PHE A 186 10.98 -1.33 4.21
N HIS A 187 9.70 -1.58 4.52
CA HIS A 187 8.63 -1.55 3.53
C HIS A 187 7.91 -0.20 3.59
N ILE A 188 8.10 0.62 2.59
CA ILE A 188 7.37 1.87 2.39
C ILE A 188 6.20 1.57 1.47
N ILE A 189 5.02 2.06 1.83
CA ILE A 189 3.83 2.00 0.97
C ILE A 189 3.50 3.42 0.54
N LEU A 190 3.50 3.61 -0.77
CA LEU A 190 2.84 4.72 -1.42
C LEU A 190 1.38 4.34 -1.64
N THR A 191 0.48 5.17 -1.15
CA THR A 191 -0.95 5.12 -1.47
C THR A 191 -1.27 6.30 -2.37
N VAL A 192 -1.77 6.03 -3.57
CA VAL A 192 -2.24 7.05 -4.51
C VAL A 192 -3.75 6.91 -4.62
N LYS A 193 -4.47 7.99 -4.37
CA LYS A 193 -5.91 8.05 -4.58
C LYS A 193 -6.26 9.09 -5.62
N ASP A 194 -7.18 8.76 -6.50
CA ASP A 194 -7.90 9.80 -7.25
C ASP A 194 -8.74 10.65 -6.28
N VAL A 195 -9.09 11.86 -6.70
CA VAL A 195 -9.88 12.80 -5.90
C VAL A 195 -11.12 13.20 -6.69
N ARG A 196 -12.19 12.42 -6.51
CA ARG A 196 -13.51 12.77 -7.05
C ARG A 196 -14.39 13.52 -6.07
N SER A 197 -15.14 14.48 -6.61
CA SER A 197 -16.17 15.21 -5.86
C SER A 197 -17.32 14.33 -5.35
N THR A 198 -17.52 13.15 -5.94
CA THR A 198 -18.55 12.18 -5.53
C THR A 198 -18.12 11.32 -4.33
N GLY A 199 -16.83 11.33 -3.95
CA GLY A 199 -16.29 10.65 -2.78
C GLY A 199 -15.97 9.15 -2.95
N MET A 200 -16.16 8.58 -4.14
CA MET A 200 -15.75 7.21 -4.47
C MET A 200 -14.30 7.16 -4.97
N ASN A 201 -13.37 7.51 -4.09
CA ASN A 201 -11.97 7.63 -4.48
C ASN A 201 -11.33 6.26 -4.64
N LEU A 202 -10.87 5.92 -5.84
CA LEU A 202 -10.17 4.66 -6.08
C LEU A 202 -8.71 4.80 -5.67
N THR A 203 -8.14 3.68 -5.23
CA THR A 203 -6.83 3.64 -4.60
C THR A 203 -5.94 2.65 -5.31
N ALA A 204 -4.77 3.11 -5.73
CA ALA A 204 -3.68 2.25 -6.17
C ALA A 204 -2.47 2.42 -5.24
N TYR A 205 -1.56 1.45 -5.26
CA TYR A 205 -0.41 1.45 -4.36
C TYR A 205 0.89 1.24 -5.12
N ARG A 206 1.99 1.56 -4.45
CA ARG A 206 3.32 1.03 -4.77
C ARG A 206 4.00 0.62 -3.46
N ARG A 207 4.46 -0.62 -3.39
CA ARG A 207 5.38 -1.05 -2.34
C ARG A 207 6.82 -0.74 -2.76
N ILE A 208 7.55 -0.03 -1.91
CA ILE A 208 8.98 0.23 -2.04
C ILE A 208 9.69 -0.46 -0.89
N ILE A 209 10.71 -1.25 -1.19
CA ILE A 209 11.51 -1.98 -0.21
C ILE A 209 12.90 -1.38 -0.20
N LEU A 210 13.24 -0.71 0.91
CA LEU A 210 14.57 -0.18 1.14
C LEU A 210 15.43 -1.27 1.77
N ASN A 211 16.54 -1.63 1.12
CA ASN A 211 17.48 -2.63 1.61
C ASN A 211 18.80 -1.96 2.01
N PRO A 212 19.32 -2.23 3.22
CA PRO A 212 20.60 -1.68 3.62
C PRO A 212 21.72 -2.30 2.78
N THR A 213 22.64 -1.47 2.29
CA THR A 213 23.89 -1.96 1.70
C THR A 213 24.72 -2.60 2.83
N GLN A 214 25.28 -3.79 2.59
CA GLN A 214 26.24 -4.34 3.54
C GLN A 214 27.46 -3.42 3.58
N ALA A 215 27.88 -3.02 4.78
CA ALA A 215 29.14 -2.31 4.95
C ALA A 215 30.28 -3.21 4.41
N ALA A 216 31.07 -2.66 3.48
CA ALA A 216 32.26 -3.33 2.94
C ALA A 216 33.34 -3.56 3.99
#